data_AF-A0A3C1W9G0-F1
#
_entry.id   AF-A0A3C1W9G0-F1
#
_cell.length_a   1.000
_cell.length_b   1.000
_cell.length_c   1.000
_cell.angle_alpha   90.00
_cell.angle_beta   90.00
_cell.angle_gamma   90.00
#
_symmetry.space_group_name_H-M   'P 1'
#
loop_
_entity.id
_entity.type
_entity.pdbx_description
1 polymer ?
#
loop_
_entity_poly.entity_id
_entity_poly.type
_entity_poly.pdbx_seq_one_letter_code
_entity_poly.pdbx_strand_id
1 'polypeptide(L)'
;MDPAQERETGALQDLDEWEDDLLRRYPEHPESDRKFRAYEAEARPGVREFYRLNHQHQTMDFVLQKRAEYLPLKKRRMTVWEALEYLNTLVDDSDPDIDLPQIEHLMQTAEAIRHDGHPRWFILTGLIHD
;
A
#
# COMPACT_ATOMS: atom_id res chain seq x y z
N MET A 1 -36.14 -17.03 -7.15
CA MET A 1 -36.08 -16.28 -5.89
C MET A 1 -35.23 -17.11 -4.96
N ASP A 2 -34.00 -16.67 -4.74
CA ASP A 2 -33.08 -17.27 -3.78
C ASP A 2 -32.62 -16.09 -2.91
N PRO A 3 -32.94 -16.07 -1.60
CA PRO A 3 -32.69 -14.90 -0.78
C PRO A 3 -31.20 -14.91 -0.43
N ALA A 4 -30.43 -14.08 -1.14
CA ALA A 4 -29.11 -13.68 -0.65
C ALA A 4 -29.31 -13.06 0.73
N GLN A 5 -29.00 -13.83 1.77
CA GLN A 5 -29.04 -13.38 3.14
C GLN A 5 -28.06 -12.22 3.29
N GLU A 6 -28.62 -11.02 3.47
CA GLU A 6 -27.93 -9.86 4.01
C GLU A 6 -27.32 -10.28 5.35
N ARG A 7 -25.99 -10.47 5.40
CA ARG A 7 -25.30 -10.61 6.68
C ARG A 7 -25.18 -9.20 7.29
N GLU A 8 -25.97 -8.97 8.32
CA GLU A 8 -25.88 -7.81 9.21
C GLU A 8 -24.43 -7.56 9.63
N THR A 9 -24.03 -6.29 9.63
CA THR A 9 -22.75 -5.77 10.13
C THR A 9 -22.66 -5.89 11.65
N GLY A 10 -22.62 -7.13 12.17
CA GLY A 10 -22.36 -7.44 13.57
C GLY A 10 -20.86 -7.53 13.85
N ALA A 11 -20.46 -7.24 15.09
CA ALA A 11 -19.10 -7.54 15.56
C ALA A 11 -18.83 -9.05 15.45
N LEU A 12 -17.62 -9.43 15.05
CA LEU A 12 -17.18 -10.83 14.93
C LEU A 12 -17.51 -11.58 16.22
N GLN A 13 -18.21 -12.71 16.09
CA GLN A 13 -18.55 -13.54 17.25
C GLN A 13 -17.38 -14.44 17.65
N ASP A 14 -16.53 -14.78 16.68
CA ASP A 14 -15.33 -15.60 16.84
C ASP A 14 -14.22 -15.10 15.88
N LEU A 15 -12.95 -15.33 16.24
CA LEU A 15 -11.81 -15.05 15.36
C LEU A 15 -11.80 -16.00 14.16
N ASP A 16 -12.34 -17.21 14.31
CA ASP A 16 -12.45 -18.19 13.23
C ASP A 16 -13.38 -17.68 12.11
N GLU A 17 -14.37 -16.82 12.41
CA GLU A 17 -15.23 -16.18 11.39
C GLU A 17 -14.43 -15.25 10.47
N TRP A 18 -13.37 -14.63 10.99
CA TRP A 18 -12.47 -13.78 10.21
C TRP A 18 -11.54 -14.61 9.33
N GLU A 19 -11.02 -15.73 9.85
CA GLU A 19 -10.23 -16.68 9.07
C GLU A 19 -11.04 -17.29 7.93
N ASP A 20 -12.29 -17.70 8.19
CA ASP A 20 -13.20 -18.23 7.19
C ASP A 20 -13.59 -17.19 6.12
N ASP A 21 -13.84 -15.94 6.52
CA ASP A 21 -14.12 -14.86 5.56
C ASP A 21 -12.89 -14.51 4.72
N LEU A 22 -11.69 -14.56 5.31
CA LEU A 22 -10.43 -14.42 4.59
C LEU A 22 -10.24 -15.54 3.57
N LEU A 23 -10.39 -16.81 3.97
CA LEU A 23 -10.20 -17.95 3.07
C LEU A 23 -11.21 -17.94 1.92
N ARG A 24 -12.44 -17.49 2.20
CA ARG A 24 -13.52 -17.36 1.20
C ARG A 24 -13.21 -16.28 0.17
N ARG A 25 -12.65 -15.15 0.59
CA ARG A 25 -12.26 -14.04 -0.31
C ARG A 25 -10.92 -14.31 -1.01
N TYR A 26 -10.01 -15.00 -0.33
CA TYR A 26 -8.65 -15.28 -0.76
C TYR A 26 -8.37 -16.78 -0.61
N PRO A 27 -8.92 -17.63 -1.51
CA PRO A 27 -8.64 -19.05 -1.47
C PRO A 27 -7.15 -19.31 -1.67
N GLU A 28 -6.59 -20.28 -0.94
CA GLU A 28 -5.19 -20.67 -1.10
C GLU A 28 -4.94 -21.14 -2.53
N HIS A 29 -4.13 -20.38 -3.26
CA HIS A 29 -3.61 -20.77 -4.56
C HIS A 29 -2.27 -21.52 -4.37
N PRO A 30 -1.95 -22.51 -5.21
CA PRO A 30 -0.62 -23.12 -5.20
C PRO A 30 0.41 -21.99 -5.32
N GLU A 31 1.35 -21.93 -4.36
CA GLU A 31 2.29 -20.82 -4.27
C GLU A 31 3.01 -20.63 -5.61
N SER A 32 3.02 -19.38 -6.10
CA SER A 32 4.01 -19.02 -7.10
C SER A 32 5.39 -19.07 -6.43
N ASP A 33 6.41 -19.60 -7.10
CA ASP A 33 7.79 -19.63 -6.58
C ASP A 33 8.36 -18.24 -6.18
N ARG A 34 7.64 -17.15 -6.50
CA ARG A 34 8.00 -15.78 -6.15
C ARG A 34 7.56 -15.46 -4.72
N LYS A 35 8.54 -15.24 -3.85
CA LYS A 35 8.34 -14.67 -2.51
C LYS A 35 8.22 -13.15 -2.62
N PHE A 36 7.16 -12.59 -2.04
CA PHE A 36 7.00 -11.15 -1.88
C PHE A 36 7.75 -10.67 -0.64
N ARG A 37 8.24 -9.43 -0.66
CA ARG A 37 8.93 -8.77 0.46
C ARG A 37 10.13 -9.59 0.97
N ALA A 38 10.92 -10.13 0.06
CA ALA A 38 12.15 -10.86 0.39
C ALA A 38 13.29 -9.88 0.72
N TYR A 39 13.86 -9.98 1.93
CA TYR A 39 14.92 -9.08 2.44
C TYR A 39 16.25 -9.81 2.72
N GLU A 40 16.36 -11.06 2.29
CA GLU A 40 17.55 -11.90 2.39
C GLU A 40 18.72 -11.39 1.50
N ALA A 41 19.80 -12.17 1.37
CA ALA A 41 21.04 -11.73 0.74
C ALA A 41 20.89 -11.33 -0.75
N GLU A 42 19.85 -11.84 -1.39
CA GLU A 42 19.50 -11.59 -2.79
C GLU A 42 18.62 -10.33 -2.98
N ALA A 43 18.19 -9.67 -1.91
CA ALA A 43 17.39 -8.45 -1.98
C ALA A 43 18.17 -7.31 -2.67
N ARG A 44 17.45 -6.39 -3.33
CA ARG A 44 18.03 -5.23 -4.01
C ARG A 44 19.01 -4.50 -3.07
N PRO A 45 20.30 -4.31 -3.45
CA PRO A 45 21.33 -3.78 -2.55
C PRO A 45 20.98 -2.43 -1.90
N GLY A 46 20.20 -1.58 -2.59
CA GLY A 46 19.76 -0.28 -2.11
C GLY A 46 18.82 -0.35 -0.90
N VAL A 47 17.97 -1.38 -0.82
CA VAL A 47 16.94 -1.51 0.22
C VAL A 47 17.56 -1.63 1.61
N ARG A 48 18.61 -2.46 1.75
CA ARG A 48 19.30 -2.65 3.04
C ARG A 48 19.94 -1.35 3.52
N GLU A 49 20.58 -0.61 2.62
CA GLU A 49 21.22 0.67 2.97
C GLU A 49 20.18 1.74 3.29
N PHE A 50 19.08 1.79 2.54
CA PHE A 50 17.94 2.67 2.81
C PHE A 50 17.42 2.49 4.24
N TYR A 51 17.17 1.24 4.65
CA TYR A 51 16.71 0.95 6.02
C TYR A 51 17.78 1.21 7.06
N ARG A 52 19.06 0.89 6.78
CA ARG A 52 20.16 1.19 7.71
C ARG A 52 20.25 2.68 8.02
N LEU A 53 20.15 3.53 6.99
CA LEU A 53 20.16 4.99 7.13
C LEU A 53 18.92 5.50 7.87
N ASN A 54 17.73 4.99 7.52
CA ASN A 54 16.50 5.35 8.22
C ASN A 54 16.57 5.00 9.71
N HIS A 55 16.98 3.78 10.06
CA HIS A 55 17.13 3.37 11.46
C HIS A 55 18.16 4.20 12.22
N GLN A 56 19.22 4.66 11.54
CA GLN A 56 20.25 5.49 12.17
C GLN A 56 19.79 6.95 12.40
N HIS A 57 18.94 7.49 11.52
CA HIS A 57 18.68 8.93 11.46
C HIS A 57 17.25 9.37 11.78
N GLN A 58 16.28 8.46 11.82
CA GLN A 58 14.89 8.75 12.20
C GLN A 58 14.78 8.95 13.73
N THR A 59 15.18 10.12 14.21
CA THR A 59 15.07 10.52 15.62
C THR A 59 13.81 11.34 15.88
N MET A 60 13.41 11.48 17.15
CA MET A 60 12.29 12.34 17.55
C MET A 60 12.48 13.78 17.08
N ASP A 61 13.68 14.34 17.24
CA ASP A 61 14.03 15.68 16.77
C ASP A 61 13.87 15.81 15.26
N PHE A 62 14.36 14.82 14.49
CA PHE A 62 14.22 14.80 13.04
C PHE A 62 12.74 14.78 12.62
N VAL A 63 11.93 13.92 13.22
CA VAL A 63 10.49 13.81 12.92
C VAL A 63 9.76 15.11 13.27
N LEU A 64 10.05 15.72 14.42
CA LEU A 64 9.45 17.00 14.79
C LEU A 64 9.81 18.11 13.80
N GLN A 65 11.06 18.16 13.34
CA GLN A 65 11.48 19.11 12.31
C GLN A 65 10.73 18.88 10.99
N LYS A 66 10.61 17.63 10.53
CA LYS A 66 9.87 17.30 9.30
C LYS A 66 8.37 17.61 9.42
N ARG A 67 7.76 17.37 10.57
CA ARG A 67 6.37 17.78 10.83
C ARG A 67 6.19 19.29 10.70
N ALA A 68 7.08 20.08 11.30
CA ALA A 68 7.05 21.54 11.18
C ALA A 68 7.27 22.00 9.73
N GLU A 69 8.09 21.28 8.96
CA GLU A 69 8.38 21.57 7.56
C GLU A 69 7.20 21.28 6.61
N TYR A 70 6.54 20.12 6.75
CA TYR A 70 5.57 19.63 5.76
C TYR A 70 4.10 19.90 6.11
N LEU A 71 3.70 19.90 7.39
CA LEU A 71 2.30 20.11 7.79
C LEU A 71 1.68 21.45 7.36
N PRO A 72 2.43 22.57 7.24
CA PRO A 72 1.85 23.82 6.75
C PRO A 72 1.43 23.82 5.26
N LEU A 73 1.78 22.77 4.49
CA LEU A 73 1.42 22.61 3.08
C LEU A 73 1.84 23.79 2.18
N LYS A 74 3.00 24.39 2.46
CA LYS A 74 3.49 25.59 1.74
C LYS A 74 4.38 25.28 0.53
N LYS A 75 4.67 24.01 0.24
CA LYS A 75 5.68 23.63 -0.76
C LYS A 75 5.20 23.78 -2.20
N ARG A 76 4.02 23.26 -2.51
CA ARG A 76 3.46 23.25 -3.88
C ARG A 76 1.96 23.05 -3.80
N ARG A 77 1.25 23.51 -4.84
CA ARG A 77 -0.16 23.23 -5.07
C ARG A 77 -0.29 22.50 -6.40
N MET A 78 -0.94 21.34 -6.39
CA MET A 78 -1.12 20.46 -7.54
C MET A 78 -2.51 19.84 -7.46
N THR A 79 -3.08 19.48 -8.61
CA THR A 79 -4.17 18.52 -8.69
C THR A 79 -3.66 17.11 -8.35
N VAL A 80 -4.57 16.18 -8.07
CA VAL A 80 -4.19 14.78 -7.82
C VAL A 80 -3.42 14.21 -9.00
N TRP A 81 -3.89 14.43 -10.23
CA TRP A 81 -3.24 13.90 -11.43
C TRP A 81 -1.83 14.46 -11.65
N GLU A 82 -1.64 15.77 -11.45
CA GLU A 82 -0.30 16.38 -11.51
C GLU A 82 0.65 15.81 -10.44
N ALA A 83 0.13 15.46 -9.25
CA ALA A 83 0.93 14.81 -8.21
C ALA A 83 1.34 13.39 -8.62
N LEU A 84 0.42 12.62 -9.21
CA LEU A 84 0.71 11.30 -9.77
C LEU A 84 1.80 11.38 -10.86
N GLU A 85 1.70 12.32 -11.79
CA GLU A 85 2.71 12.54 -12.83
C GLU A 85 4.06 12.94 -12.24
N TYR A 86 4.06 13.71 -11.15
CA TYR A 86 5.29 14.07 -10.45
C TYR A 86 5.95 12.86 -9.77
N LEU A 87 5.16 11.93 -9.21
CA LEU A 87 5.70 10.71 -8.59
C LEU A 87 6.43 9.79 -9.57
N ASN A 88 6.15 9.86 -10.88
CA ASN A 88 6.96 9.14 -11.89
C ASN A 88 8.42 9.58 -11.96
N THR A 89 8.78 10.70 -11.30
CA THR A 89 10.18 11.13 -11.17
C THR A 89 10.92 10.44 -10.01
N LEU A 90 10.22 9.59 -9.25
CA LEU A 90 10.72 8.91 -8.07
C LEU A 90 10.65 7.39 -8.26
N VAL A 91 11.72 6.72 -7.85
CA VAL A 91 11.77 5.26 -7.68
C VAL A 91 11.81 5.01 -6.18
N ASP A 92 11.02 4.04 -5.70
CA ASP A 92 11.04 3.67 -4.29
C ASP A 92 12.22 2.74 -4.01
N ASP A 93 13.27 3.29 -3.38
CA ASP A 93 14.47 2.54 -3.00
C ASP A 93 14.25 1.60 -1.80
N SER A 94 13.09 1.67 -1.14
CA SER A 94 12.74 0.82 0.00
C SER A 94 12.03 -0.46 -0.40
N ASP A 95 11.44 -0.50 -1.60
CA ASP A 95 10.65 -1.63 -2.06
C ASP A 95 11.53 -2.74 -2.71
N PRO A 96 11.54 -3.97 -2.15
CA PRO A 96 12.28 -5.08 -2.72
C PRO A 96 11.62 -5.72 -3.95
N ASP A 97 10.32 -5.48 -4.17
CA ASP A 97 9.49 -6.22 -5.13
C ASP A 97 9.26 -5.48 -6.45
N ILE A 98 9.26 -4.14 -6.42
CA ILE A 98 8.89 -3.30 -7.57
C ILE A 98 9.99 -2.29 -7.95
N ASP A 99 10.19 -2.13 -9.25
CA ASP A 99 11.00 -1.06 -9.86
C ASP A 99 10.18 -0.32 -10.93
N LEU A 100 8.86 -0.29 -10.73
CA LEU A 100 7.89 0.27 -11.66
C LEU A 100 7.79 1.79 -11.48
N PRO A 101 7.38 2.53 -12.53
CA PRO A 101 6.92 3.90 -12.36
C PRO A 101 5.77 3.97 -11.35
N GLN A 102 5.79 4.98 -10.48
CA GLN A 102 4.83 5.10 -9.38
C GLN A 102 3.36 5.12 -9.84
N ILE A 103 3.05 5.72 -10.99
CA ILE A 103 1.67 5.67 -11.52
C ILE A 103 1.21 4.24 -11.77
N GLU A 104 2.08 3.35 -12.27
CA GLU A 104 1.67 1.98 -12.57
C GLU A 104 1.27 1.24 -11.30
N HIS A 105 2.05 1.39 -10.22
CA HIS A 105 1.77 0.82 -8.91
C HIS A 105 0.43 1.35 -8.32
N LEU A 106 0.23 2.67 -8.37
CA LEU A 106 -1.01 3.31 -7.89
C LEU A 106 -2.24 2.85 -8.68
N MET A 107 -2.11 2.73 -10.00
CA MET A 107 -3.17 2.23 -10.87
C MET A 107 -3.45 0.74 -10.64
N GLN A 108 -2.42 -0.09 -10.46
CA GLN A 108 -2.58 -1.52 -10.14
C GLN A 108 -3.38 -1.70 -8.83
N THR A 109 -3.03 -0.94 -7.80
CA THR A 109 -3.72 -1.00 -6.50
C THR A 109 -5.18 -0.56 -6.64
N ALA A 110 -5.44 0.58 -7.27
CA ALA A 110 -6.79 1.09 -7.47
C ALA A 110 -7.65 0.13 -8.32
N GLU A 111 -7.11 -0.42 -9.40
CA GLU A 111 -7.84 -1.31 -10.30
C GLU A 111 -8.09 -2.69 -9.69
N ALA A 112 -7.18 -3.21 -8.87
CA ALA A 112 -7.41 -4.44 -8.11
C ALA A 112 -8.56 -4.26 -7.12
N ILE A 113 -8.56 -3.16 -6.35
CA ILE A 113 -9.66 -2.81 -5.44
C ILE A 113 -10.98 -2.66 -6.21
N ARG A 114 -10.96 -2.01 -7.39
CA ARG A 114 -12.14 -1.85 -8.24
C ARG A 114 -12.65 -3.19 -8.75
N HIS A 115 -11.75 -4.07 -9.19
CA HIS A 115 -12.10 -5.39 -9.72
C HIS A 115 -12.74 -6.27 -8.64
N ASP A 116 -12.32 -6.13 -7.38
CA ASP A 116 -12.91 -6.84 -6.24
C ASP A 116 -14.29 -6.29 -5.79
N GLY A 117 -14.82 -5.28 -6.50
CA GLY A 117 -16.18 -4.76 -6.26
C GLY A 117 -16.30 -3.80 -5.07
N HIS A 118 -15.19 -3.22 -4.61
CA HIS A 118 -15.17 -2.28 -3.50
C HIS A 118 -15.75 -0.89 -3.82
N PRO A 119 -16.17 -0.12 -2.79
CA PRO A 119 -16.74 1.20 -2.99
C PRO A 119 -15.74 2.23 -3.55
N ARG A 120 -16.27 3.23 -4.24
CA ARG A 120 -15.48 4.27 -4.95
C ARG A 120 -14.45 4.99 -4.08
N TRP A 121 -14.74 5.22 -2.80
CA TRP A 121 -13.79 5.87 -1.91
C TRP A 121 -12.56 4.99 -1.65
N PHE A 122 -12.71 3.67 -1.59
CA PHE A 122 -11.60 2.76 -1.33
C PHE A 122 -10.74 2.59 -2.58
N ILE A 123 -11.36 2.57 -3.76
CA ILE A 123 -10.64 2.65 -5.04
C ILE A 123 -9.77 3.92 -5.08
N LEU A 124 -10.35 5.06 -4.70
CA LEU A 124 -9.61 6.32 -4.63
C LEU A 124 -8.47 6.24 -3.62
N THR A 125 -8.69 5.67 -2.43
CA THR A 125 -7.63 5.45 -1.44
C THR A 125 -6.47 4.66 -2.03
N GLY A 126 -6.73 3.60 -2.78
CA GLY A 126 -5.67 2.85 -3.50
C GLY A 126 -4.88 3.70 -4.49
N LEU A 127 -5.52 4.68 -5.14
CA LEU A 127 -4.84 5.58 -6.08
C LEU A 127 -3.96 6.64 -5.40
N ILE A 128 -4.21 6.98 -4.13
CA ILE A 128 -3.54 8.10 -3.43
C ILE A 128 -2.82 7.69 -2.15
N HIS A 129 -2.50 6.39 -1.99
CA HIS A 129 -1.99 5.86 -0.73
C HIS A 129 -0.50 6.18 -0.48
N ASP A 130 0.30 6.24 -1.53
CA ASP A 130 1.71 6.64 -1.50
C ASP A 130 1.89 8.14 -1.76
#